data_AF-A0A7S7NMA2-F1
#
_entry.id   AF-A0A7S7NMA2-F1
#
_cell.length_a   1.000
_cell.length_b   1.000
_cell.length_c   1.000
_cell.angle_alpha   90.00
_cell.angle_beta   90.00
_cell.angle_gamma   90.00
#
_symmetry.space_group_name_H-M   'P 1'
#
loop_
_entity.id
_entity.type
_entity.pdbx_description
1 polymer ?
#
loop_
_entity_poly.entity_id
_entity_poly.type
_entity_poly.pdbx_seq_one_letter_code
_entity_poly.pdbx_strand_id
1 'polypeptide(L)' 'MTKVEVNYEFTAPFEEAWTGAIERLHGIYGMQLIQLAPGLDRLKVGFDASRLKITDVESQLRQAGLPLRRVD' A
#
# COMPACT_ATOMS: atom_id res chain seq x y z
N MET A 1 -18.28 1.61 -8.86
CA MET A 1 -16.93 1.18 -8.44
C MET A 1 -16.15 2.45 -8.18
N THR A 2 -15.85 2.75 -6.92
CA THR A 2 -15.28 4.05 -6.52
C THR A 2 -13.81 3.84 -6.22
N LYS A 3 -12.94 4.28 -7.12
CA LYS A 3 -11.49 4.18 -6.94
C LYS A 3 -11.04 5.27 -5.97
N VAL A 4 -10.35 4.87 -4.91
CA VAL A 4 -9.65 5.77 -4.00
C VAL A 4 -8.16 5.49 -4.10
N GLU A 5 -7.36 6.54 -4.20
CA GLU A 5 -5.91 6.46 -4.22
C GLU A 5 -5.35 7.21 -3.01
N VAL A 6 -4.39 6.59 -2.33
CA VAL A 6 -3.77 7.12 -1.12
C VAL A 6 -2.27 6.95 -1.24
N ASN A 7 -1.53 7.97 -0.82
CA ASN A 7 -0.09 7.94 -0.79
C ASN A 7 0.40 7.57 0.61
N TYR A 8 1.46 6.79 0.65
CA TYR A 8 2.15 6.42 1.88
C TYR A 8 3.65 6.68 1.70
N GLU A 9 4.32 7.06 2.78
CA GLU A 9 5.78 7.18 2.85
C GLU A 9 6.35 6.08 3.74
N PHE A 10 7.49 5.54 3.34
CA PHE A 10 8.25 4.64 4.20
C PHE A 10 8.89 5.44 5.34
N THR A 11 8.75 4.92 6.55
CA THR A 11 9.36 5.51 7.76
C THR A 11 10.79 5.04 7.99
N ALA A 12 11.28 4.13 7.14
CA ALA A 12 12.64 3.61 7.11
C ALA A 12 13.10 3.45 5.65
N PRO A 13 14.42 3.40 5.38
CA PRO A 13 14.93 3.14 4.03
C PRO A 13 14.37 1.84 3.45
N PHE A 14 14.09 1.82 2.15
CA PHE A 14 13.55 0.64 1.49
C PHE A 14 14.49 -0.56 1.61
N GLU A 15 13.92 -1.70 2.02
CA GLU A 15 14.63 -2.97 2.12
C GLU A 15 14.09 -3.98 1.09
N GLU A 16 14.97 -4.79 0.52
CA GLU A 16 14.61 -5.78 -0.51
C GLU A 16 13.52 -6.76 -0.05
N ALA A 17 13.50 -7.08 1.25
CA ALA A 17 12.49 -7.93 1.87
C ALA A 17 11.05 -7.42 1.70
N TRP A 18 10.86 -6.11 1.45
CA TRP A 18 9.55 -5.51 1.25
C TRP A 18 8.99 -5.72 -0.16
N THR A 19 9.83 -6.03 -1.14
CA THR A 19 9.39 -6.31 -2.52
C THR A 19 8.39 -7.47 -2.54
N GLY A 20 8.72 -8.58 -1.89
CA GLY A 20 7.81 -9.73 -1.79
C GLY A 20 6.55 -9.44 -0.97
N ALA A 21 6.61 -8.50 -0.02
CA ALA A 21 5.43 -8.04 0.71
C ALA A 21 4.50 -7.22 -0.19
N ILE A 22 5.05 -6.32 -1.00
CA ILE A 22 4.32 -5.52 -1.99
C ILE A 22 3.62 -6.42 -3.02
N GLU A 23 4.31 -7.43 -3.53
CA GLU A 23 3.73 -8.40 -4.49
C GLU A 23 2.51 -9.13 -3.92
N ARG A 24 2.57 -9.58 -2.66
CA ARG A 24 1.44 -10.25 -2.00
C ARG A 24 0.21 -9.35 -1.88
N LEU A 25 0.42 -8.06 -1.66
CA LEU A 25 -0.69 -7.10 -1.50
C LEU A 25 -1.47 -6.90 -2.81
N HIS A 26 -0.87 -7.07 -3.99
CA HIS A 26 -1.58 -7.05 -5.27
C HIS A 26 -2.64 -8.16 -5.40
N GLY A 27 -2.49 -9.26 -4.66
CA GLY A 27 -3.45 -10.37 -4.66
C GLY A 27 -4.69 -10.12 -3.81
N ILE A 28 -4.75 -9.02 -3.05
CA ILE A 28 -5.87 -8.75 -2.13
C ILE A 28 -7.08 -8.24 -2.91
N TYR A 29 -8.21 -8.94 -2.75
CA TYR A 29 -9.46 -8.55 -3.37
C TYR A 29 -9.90 -7.14 -2.95
N GLY A 30 -10.06 -6.25 -3.93
CA GLY A 30 -10.40 -4.85 -3.72
C GLY A 30 -9.19 -3.90 -3.74
N MET A 31 -7.96 -4.40 -3.64
CA MET A 31 -6.78 -3.63 -4.02
C MET A 31 -6.65 -3.59 -5.54
N GLN A 32 -6.33 -2.43 -6.08
CA GLN A 32 -6.33 -2.16 -7.52
C GLN A 32 -5.00 -1.61 -8.02
N LEU A 33 -4.26 -0.91 -7.16
CA LEU A 33 -2.98 -0.31 -7.49
C LEU A 33 -2.07 -0.40 -6.28
N ILE A 34 -0.86 -0.87 -6.48
CA ILE A 34 0.23 -0.71 -5.52
C ILE A 34 1.45 -0.35 -6.35
N GLN A 35 1.93 0.87 -6.18
CA GLN A 35 2.99 1.42 -7.01
C GLN A 35 4.05 2.06 -6.14
N LEU A 36 5.25 1.50 -6.19
CA LEU A 36 6.43 2.05 -5.54
C LEU A 36 6.94 3.25 -6.33
N ALA A 37 7.25 4.35 -5.65
CA ALA A 37 7.87 5.51 -6.28
C ALA A 37 9.31 5.20 -6.72
N PRO A 38 9.83 5.87 -7.77
CA PRO A 38 11.20 5.65 -8.24
C PRO A 38 12.29 5.88 -7.17
N GLY A 39 12.01 6.76 -6.20
CA GLY A 39 12.90 7.02 -5.06
C GLY A 39 12.84 5.98 -3.94
N LEU A 40 11.97 4.96 -4.05
CA LEU A 40 11.72 3.92 -3.05
C LEU A 40 11.25 4.46 -1.69
N ASP A 41 10.86 5.72 -1.62
CA ASP A 41 10.46 6.43 -0.41
C ASP A 41 8.93 6.47 -0.23
N ARG A 42 8.16 6.24 -1.31
CA ARG A 42 6.70 6.28 -1.29
C ARG A 42 6.04 5.08 -1.94
N LEU A 43 4.86 4.78 -1.46
CA LEU A 43 3.96 3.77 -1.99
C LEU A 43 2.59 4.40 -2.28
N LYS A 44 2.17 4.37 -3.55
CA LYS A 44 0.83 4.75 -3.95
C LYS A 44 -0.06 3.52 -3.95
N VAL A 45 -1.14 3.54 -3.16
CA VAL A 45 -2.10 2.45 -3.04
C VAL A 45 -3.47 2.90 -3.53
N GLY A 46 -4.04 2.17 -4.48
CA GLY A 46 -5.39 2.37 -4.98
C GLY A 46 -6.28 1.18 -4.62
N PHE A 47 -7.50 1.45 -4.17
CA PHE A 47 -8.48 0.44 -3.78
C PHE A 47 -9.90 0.83 -4.17
N ASP A 48 -10.79 -0.15 -4.24
CA ASP A 48 -12.23 0.07 -4.44
C ASP A 48 -12.91 0.36 -3.09
N ALA A 49 -13.37 1.60 -2.90
CA ALA A 49 -14.05 2.04 -1.68
C ALA A 49 -15.43 1.38 -1.45
N SER A 50 -15.97 0.66 -2.45
CA SER A 50 -17.14 -0.20 -2.24
C SER A 50 -16.80 -1.54 -1.59
N ARG A 51 -15.51 -1.90 -1.52
CA ARG A 51 -15.02 -3.19 -1.00
C ARG A 51 -14.12 -3.06 0.23
N LEU A 52 -13.26 -2.05 0.23
CA LEU A 52 -12.28 -1.82 1.30
C LEU A 52 -12.45 -0.43 1.87
N LYS A 53 -12.28 -0.30 3.18
CA LYS A 53 -12.06 0.98 3.84
C LYS A 53 -10.57 1.27 3.92
N ILE A 54 -10.23 2.54 4.11
CA ILE A 54 -8.84 2.94 4.30
C ILE A 54 -8.17 2.23 5.47
N THR A 55 -8.91 1.98 6.56
CA THR A 55 -8.43 1.25 7.72
C THR A 55 -8.12 -0.22 7.42
N ASP A 56 -8.86 -0.83 6.48
CA ASP A 56 -8.60 -2.20 6.03
C ASP A 56 -7.29 -2.25 5.25
N VAL A 57 -7.09 -1.29 4.34
CA VAL A 57 -5.84 -1.13 3.59
C VAL A 57 -4.66 -0.94 4.53
N GLU A 58 -4.75 -0.02 5.48
CA GLU A 58 -3.70 0.22 6.48
C GLU A 58 -3.43 -1.01 7.36
N SER A 59 -4.44 -1.82 7.65
CA SER A 59 -4.26 -3.10 8.37
C SER A 59 -3.48 -4.10 7.52
N GLN A 60 -3.81 -4.23 6.23
CA GLN A 60 -3.09 -5.11 5.30
C GLN A 60 -1.63 -4.68 5.10
N LEU A 61 -1.38 -3.37 4.95
CA LEU A 61 -0.02 -2.83 4.86
C LEU A 61 0.83 -3.15 6.10
N ARG A 62 0.23 -3.01 7.30
CA ARG A 62 0.88 -3.37 8.57
C ARG A 62 1.12 -4.87 8.70
N GLN A 63 0.15 -5.70 8.33
CA GLN A 63 0.28 -7.16 8.35
C GLN A 63 1.34 -7.67 7.36
N ALA A 64 1.54 -6.96 6.25
CA ALA A 64 2.61 -7.23 5.30
C ALA A 64 4.01 -6.82 5.82
N GLY A 65 4.08 -6.16 6.98
CA GLY A 65 5.33 -5.74 7.62
C GLY A 65 5.92 -4.47 7.01
N LEU A 66 5.14 -3.68 6.26
CA LEU A 66 5.62 -2.46 5.62
C LEU A 66 5.57 -1.29 6.61
N PRO A 67 6.70 -0.62 6.90
CA PRO A 67 6.74 0.49 7.86
C PRO A 67 6.29 1.79 7.18
N LEU A 68 4.99 1.86 6.83
CA LEU A 68 4.39 2.94 6.05
C LEU A 68 3.61 3.92 6.94
N ARG A 69 3.65 5.19 6.56
CA ARG A 69 2.84 6.27 7.13
C ARG A 69 2.03 6.92 6.02
N ARG A 70 0.72 7.10 6.24
CA ARG A 70 -0.13 7.81 5.28
C ARG A 70 0.32 9.26 5.13
N VAL A 71 0.33 9.74 3.89
CA VAL A 71 0.51 11.14 3.54
C VAL A 71 -0.62 11.59 2.64
N ASP A 72 -1.18 12.76 2.94
CA ASP A 72 -2.24 13.39 2.13
C ASP A 72 -1.65 14.08 0.89
#